data_AF-A0A845Z520-F1
#
_entry.id   AF-A0A845Z520-F1
#
_cell.length_a   1.000
_cell.length_b   1.000
_cell.length_c   1.000
_cell.angle_alpha   90.00
_cell.angle_beta   90.00
_cell.angle_gamma   90.00
#
_symmetry.space_group_name_H-M   'P 1'
#
loop_
_entity.id
_entity.type
_entity.pdbx_description
1 polymer ?
#
loop_
_entity_poly.entity_id
_entity_poly.type
_entity_poly.pdbx_seq_one_letter_code
_entity_poly.pdbx_strand_id
1 'polypeptide(L)'
;ELEANNHLFHRTLADALEQKGLLDEAIYNYQTAIKINPKSCSDYAKLGNAYIQQENFSEAIPCLIQALKMRPNIEKIHQNIAYILKKQGRQNQARLWNSQQKLPRDWLEKFFNLTEDREITSDSPQTNITKIKVSESSHVNLSASQTIESQIYPRFQSRKAKLARTFVAIVVDGRGCVDFGTTAVITSDNKLVRDISTGCAEIMISSSELPPVSNINETVAFLPVNLGVNNYFHWMFDIFVRLDLLRRSNFMSIIDKFVFTNCSNKFQKESIQALKIPPEKLIEARLFPNIKARKLIVPSLMAKQGTIKITKWGCDFLRSLFLNAENIGKLPSQKERIYISRKLTPYRRIVNEEEVVSLLEKFGFVTVTLESISVAEQASLMASAKVVISPHGAGLTNLVFCSPGTKVIEIFSPKFINSIYWQMSNICGLLHYHLIGQDFESDNSNKSQWGPDIIVNIKRLLQILELAGI
;
A
#
# COMPACT_ATOMS: atom_id res chain seq x y z
N GLU A 1 36.21 33.42 13.46
CA GLU A 1 36.68 32.33 12.56
C GLU A 1 36.13 30.94 12.92
N LEU A 2 36.08 30.52 14.19
CA LEU A 2 35.53 29.21 14.60
C LEU A 2 34.01 29.03 14.34
N GLU A 3 33.21 30.10 14.32
CA GLU A 3 31.76 30.03 14.06
C GLU A 3 31.40 30.00 12.56
N ALA A 4 32.24 30.59 11.69
CA ALA A 4 31.98 30.70 10.24
C ALA A 4 32.15 29.38 9.48
N ASN A 5 32.85 28.39 10.06
CA ASN A 5 33.00 27.04 9.50
C ASN A 5 32.01 26.03 10.10
N ASN A 6 30.98 26.50 10.81
CA ASN A 6 29.94 25.62 11.34
C ASN A 6 28.68 25.71 10.48
N HIS A 7 28.40 24.65 9.72
CA HIS A 7 27.16 24.57 8.91
C HIS A 7 25.89 24.79 9.76
N LEU A 8 25.90 24.42 11.05
CA LEU A 8 24.78 24.61 11.96
C LEU A 8 24.49 26.09 12.21
N PHE A 9 25.53 26.92 12.30
CA PHE A 9 25.38 28.37 12.51
C PHE A 9 24.63 28.99 11.33
N HIS A 10 25.12 28.76 10.11
CA HIS A 10 24.47 29.25 8.90
C HIS A 10 23.04 28.72 8.75
N ARG A 11 22.80 27.45 9.08
CA ARG A 11 21.44 26.88 9.05
C ARG A 11 20.50 27.53 10.06
N THR A 12 20.93 27.73 11.30
CA THR A 12 20.10 28.35 12.34
C THR A 12 19.82 29.82 12.01
N LEU A 13 20.80 30.53 11.43
CA LEU A 13 20.60 31.88 10.91
C LEU A 13 19.58 31.89 9.76
N ALA A 14 19.69 30.95 8.82
CA ALA A 14 18.72 30.80 7.73
C ALA A 14 17.31 30.51 8.24
N ASP A 15 17.14 29.62 9.23
CA ASP A 15 15.84 29.33 9.86
C ASP A 15 15.21 30.61 10.45
N ALA A 16 16.02 31.44 11.13
CA ALA A 16 15.56 32.68 11.73
C ALA A 16 15.19 33.74 10.68
N LEU A 17 15.93 33.81 9.57
CA LEU A 17 15.65 34.69 8.45
C LEU A 17 14.37 34.27 7.71
N GLU A 18 14.18 32.96 7.49
CA GLU A 18 12.98 32.38 6.89
C GLU A 18 11.73 32.70 7.73
N GLN A 19 11.81 32.58 9.06
CA GLN A 19 10.72 32.98 9.97
C GLN A 19 10.38 34.48 9.90
N LYS A 20 11.36 35.33 9.55
CA LYS A 20 11.16 36.77 9.34
C LYS A 20 10.70 37.11 7.92
N GLY A 21 10.55 36.13 7.03
CA GLY A 21 10.18 36.33 5.62
C GLY A 21 11.34 36.82 4.74
N LEU A 22 12.57 36.86 5.25
CA LEU A 22 13.79 37.25 4.52
C LEU A 22 14.34 36.03 3.76
N LEU A 23 13.60 35.63 2.72
CA LEU A 23 13.82 34.36 2.01
C LEU A 23 15.14 34.31 1.22
N ASP A 24 15.56 35.42 0.62
CA ASP A 24 16.80 35.45 -0.17
C ASP A 24 18.04 35.28 0.72
N GLU A 25 18.06 35.95 1.87
CA GLU A 25 19.12 35.83 2.87
C GLU A 25 19.11 34.45 3.53
N ALA A 26 17.92 33.86 3.74
CA ALA A 26 17.79 32.48 4.21
C ALA A 26 18.39 31.49 3.19
N ILE A 27 18.05 31.63 1.91
CA ILE A 27 18.59 30.81 0.81
C ILE A 27 20.12 30.90 0.76
N TYR A 28 20.69 32.11 0.82
CA TYR A 28 22.13 32.32 0.82
C TYR A 28 22.82 31.57 1.99
N ASN A 29 22.22 31.64 3.18
CA ASN A 29 22.77 30.96 4.34
C ASN A 29 22.60 29.43 4.28
N TYR A 30 21.49 28.91 3.76
CA TYR A 30 21.33 27.48 3.51
C TYR A 30 22.35 26.96 2.47
N GLN A 31 22.58 27.70 1.38
CA GLN A 31 23.61 27.36 0.39
C GLN A 31 25.01 27.34 1.02
N THR A 32 25.30 28.30 1.92
CA THR A 32 26.57 28.35 2.65
C THR A 32 26.72 27.15 3.60
N ALA A 33 25.66 26.78 4.32
CA ALA A 33 25.64 25.58 5.15
C ALA A 33 25.94 24.30 4.34
N ILE A 34 25.35 24.17 3.15
CA ILE A 34 25.59 23.05 2.22
C ILE A 34 27.03 23.05 1.69
N LYS A 35 27.61 24.22 1.36
CA LYS A 35 29.02 24.32 0.94
C LYS A 35 29.97 23.82 2.05
N ILE A 36 29.66 24.12 3.30
CA ILE A 36 30.44 23.67 4.47
C ILE A 36 30.23 22.17 4.72
N ASN A 37 28.98 21.69 4.65
CA ASN A 37 28.63 20.29 4.85
C ASN A 37 27.75 19.74 3.71
N PRO A 38 28.35 19.25 2.61
CA PRO A 38 27.63 18.77 1.44
C PRO A 38 26.89 17.45 1.67
N LYS A 39 27.01 16.85 2.87
CA LYS A 39 26.30 15.61 3.25
C LYS A 39 25.09 15.89 4.17
N SER A 40 24.73 17.16 4.38
CA SER A 40 23.61 17.51 5.23
C SER A 40 22.27 17.41 4.50
N CYS A 41 21.61 16.26 4.65
CA CYS A 41 20.27 16.03 4.12
C CYS A 41 19.25 17.08 4.60
N SER A 42 19.37 17.52 5.86
CA SER A 42 18.48 18.55 6.42
C SER A 42 18.63 19.90 5.70
N ASP A 43 19.85 20.26 5.28
CA ASP A 43 20.10 21.60 4.73
C ASP A 43 19.59 21.67 3.30
N TYR A 44 19.76 20.60 2.53
CA TYR A 44 19.10 20.45 1.22
C TYR A 44 17.58 20.49 1.32
N ALA A 45 16.99 19.82 2.32
CA ALA A 45 15.53 19.85 2.51
C ALA A 45 15.00 21.24 2.86
N LYS A 46 15.73 21.99 3.71
CA LYS A 46 15.38 23.36 4.08
C LYS A 46 15.57 24.36 2.94
N LEU A 47 16.67 24.26 2.19
CA LEU A 47 16.86 25.05 0.98
C LEU A 47 15.73 24.82 -0.04
N GLY A 48 15.35 23.55 -0.24
CA GLY A 48 14.21 23.20 -1.08
C GLY A 48 12.89 23.82 -0.60
N ASN A 49 12.64 23.85 0.71
CA ASN A 49 11.47 24.52 1.29
C ASN A 49 11.48 26.03 1.00
N ALA A 50 12.60 26.70 1.24
CA ALA A 50 12.71 28.14 1.01
C ALA A 50 12.43 28.49 -0.46
N TYR A 51 12.95 27.72 -1.40
CA TYR A 51 12.62 27.88 -2.83
C TYR A 51 11.13 27.62 -3.14
N ILE A 52 10.47 26.68 -2.45
CA ILE A 52 9.01 26.47 -2.60
C ILE A 52 8.23 27.70 -2.11
N GLN A 53 8.67 28.34 -1.01
CA GLN A 53 8.02 29.54 -0.49
C GLN A 53 8.10 30.71 -1.49
N GLN A 54 9.18 30.77 -2.28
CA GLN A 54 9.33 31.71 -3.39
C GLN A 54 8.63 31.28 -4.69
N GLU A 55 7.92 30.14 -4.69
CA GLU A 55 7.40 29.48 -5.90
C GLU A 55 8.47 29.15 -6.97
N ASN A 56 9.76 29.17 -6.60
CA ASN A 56 10.88 28.84 -7.48
C ASN A 56 11.10 27.32 -7.55
N PHE A 57 10.20 26.63 -8.25
CA PHE A 57 10.22 25.16 -8.30
C PHE A 57 11.43 24.58 -9.05
N SER A 58 12.04 25.31 -9.99
CA SER A 58 13.21 24.86 -10.74
C SER A 58 14.42 24.62 -9.85
N GLU A 59 14.62 25.45 -8.83
CA GLU A 59 15.72 25.32 -7.86
C GLU A 59 15.33 24.43 -6.67
N ALA A 60 14.04 24.38 -6.32
CA ALA A 60 13.56 23.51 -5.25
C ALA A 60 13.76 22.01 -5.57
N ILE A 61 13.42 21.58 -6.80
CA ILE A 61 13.43 20.16 -7.18
C ILE A 61 14.83 19.52 -6.99
N PRO A 62 15.94 20.07 -7.55
CA PRO A 62 17.27 19.50 -7.35
C PRO A 62 17.64 19.35 -5.87
N CYS A 63 17.30 20.33 -5.03
CA CYS A 63 17.58 20.29 -3.60
C CYS A 63 16.82 19.15 -2.90
N LEU A 64 15.52 19.02 -3.17
CA LEU A 64 14.70 17.95 -2.61
C LEU A 64 15.14 16.56 -3.09
N ILE A 65 15.53 16.45 -4.37
CA ILE A 65 16.06 15.20 -4.93
C ILE A 65 17.38 14.82 -4.27
N GLN A 66 18.28 15.77 -4.03
CA GLN A 66 19.54 15.51 -3.36
C GLN A 66 19.32 15.04 -1.91
N ALA A 67 18.37 15.66 -1.20
CA ALA A 67 17.97 15.20 0.13
C ALA A 67 17.35 13.79 0.09
N LEU A 68 16.51 13.46 -0.90
CA LEU A 68 15.96 12.10 -1.09
C LEU A 68 17.03 11.05 -1.38
N LYS A 69 18.09 11.38 -2.13
CA LYS A 69 19.20 10.44 -2.38
C LYS A 69 19.93 10.03 -1.10
N MET A 70 20.06 10.97 -0.16
CA MET A 70 20.69 10.75 1.14
C MET A 70 19.76 10.03 2.10
N ARG A 71 18.50 10.48 2.18
CA ARG A 71 17.46 9.87 3.02
C ARG A 71 16.15 9.83 2.24
N PRO A 72 15.82 8.67 1.65
CA PRO A 72 14.57 8.53 0.89
C PRO A 72 13.31 8.68 1.76
N ASN A 73 13.44 8.56 3.08
CA ASN A 73 12.35 8.49 4.05
C ASN A 73 12.04 9.82 4.78
N ILE A 74 12.04 10.96 4.10
CA ILE A 74 11.64 12.24 4.73
C ILE A 74 10.25 12.65 4.25
N GLU A 75 9.23 12.40 5.08
CA GLU A 75 7.81 12.67 4.77
C GLU A 75 7.59 14.09 4.23
N LYS A 76 8.23 15.09 4.83
CA LYS A 76 8.12 16.48 4.39
C LYS A 76 8.54 16.68 2.93
N ILE A 77 9.60 15.99 2.49
CA ILE A 77 10.05 16.05 1.09
C ILE A 77 9.02 15.40 0.15
N HIS A 78 8.41 14.29 0.57
CA HIS A 78 7.33 13.67 -0.18
C HIS A 78 6.15 14.64 -0.37
N GLN A 79 5.73 15.33 0.70
CA GLN A 79 4.67 16.33 0.63
C GLN A 79 5.03 17.49 -0.31
N ASN A 80 6.28 17.97 -0.25
CA ASN A 80 6.77 19.05 -1.10
C ASN A 80 6.79 18.68 -2.58
N ILE A 81 7.31 17.51 -2.93
CA ILE A 81 7.31 17.03 -4.32
C ILE A 81 5.88 16.89 -4.83
N ALA A 82 4.97 16.36 -4.01
CA ALA A 82 3.56 16.27 -4.36
C ALA A 82 2.94 17.65 -4.64
N TYR A 83 3.28 18.63 -3.81
CA TYR A 83 2.84 20.02 -3.96
C TYR A 83 3.36 20.63 -5.26
N ILE A 84 4.66 20.51 -5.54
CA ILE A 84 5.28 21.02 -6.77
C ILE A 84 4.62 20.38 -8.00
N LEU A 85 4.43 19.05 -8.01
CA LEU A 85 3.77 18.36 -9.11
C LEU A 85 2.33 18.86 -9.33
N LYS A 86 1.57 19.14 -8.26
CA LYS A 86 0.23 19.72 -8.38
C LYS A 86 0.27 21.13 -8.98
N LYS A 87 1.19 21.99 -8.52
CA LYS A 87 1.34 23.36 -9.01
C LYS A 87 1.78 23.41 -10.49
N GLN A 88 2.57 22.44 -10.94
CA GLN A 88 2.93 22.27 -12.35
C GLN A 88 1.82 21.65 -13.23
N GLY A 89 0.60 21.46 -12.70
CA GLY A 89 -0.49 20.81 -13.43
C GLY A 89 -0.32 19.28 -13.62
N ARG A 90 0.74 18.70 -13.05
CA ARG A 90 1.11 17.28 -13.15
C ARG A 90 0.32 16.40 -12.16
N GLN A 91 -1.00 16.55 -12.12
CA GLN A 91 -1.88 15.92 -11.11
C GLN A 91 -1.75 14.40 -11.07
N ASN A 92 -1.65 13.75 -12.23
CA ASN A 92 -1.48 12.30 -12.31
C ASN A 92 -0.16 11.84 -11.68
N GLN A 93 0.93 12.57 -11.90
CA GLN A 93 2.23 12.26 -11.29
C GLN A 93 2.21 12.58 -9.79
N ALA A 94 1.57 13.66 -9.34
CA ALA A 94 1.39 13.92 -7.91
C ALA A 94 0.61 12.79 -7.22
N ARG A 95 -0.42 12.26 -7.89
CA ARG A 95 -1.19 11.11 -7.39
C ARG A 95 -0.34 9.84 -7.33
N LEU A 96 0.44 9.55 -8.37
CA LEU A 96 1.35 8.39 -8.40
C LEU A 96 2.47 8.52 -7.36
N TRP A 97 2.99 9.72 -7.15
CA TRP A 97 3.96 10.01 -6.10
C TRP A 97 3.39 9.75 -4.71
N ASN A 98 2.24 10.34 -4.38
CA ASN A 98 1.60 10.15 -3.07
C ASN A 98 1.17 8.70 -2.82
N SER A 99 0.71 7.99 -3.85
CA SER A 99 0.12 6.65 -3.68
C SER A 99 1.09 5.50 -3.90
N GLN A 100 2.16 5.70 -4.67
CA GLN A 100 3.06 4.64 -5.11
C GLN A 100 4.54 5.03 -5.00
N GLN A 101 4.86 6.26 -4.56
CA GLN A 101 6.19 6.84 -4.58
C GLN A 101 6.85 6.60 -5.94
N LYS A 102 6.20 7.05 -7.02
CA LYS A 102 6.79 6.98 -8.36
C LYS A 102 7.14 8.38 -8.84
N LEU A 103 8.44 8.64 -8.98
CA LEU A 103 8.92 9.88 -9.57
C LEU A 103 8.58 9.92 -11.07
N PRO A 104 8.41 11.13 -11.62
CA PRO A 104 8.32 11.29 -13.06
C PRO A 104 9.57 10.77 -13.79
N ARG A 105 9.37 10.16 -14.97
CA ARG A 105 10.46 9.56 -15.74
C ARG A 105 11.52 10.58 -16.17
N ASP A 106 11.09 11.77 -16.57
CA ASP A 106 11.95 12.91 -16.87
C ASP A 106 12.85 13.31 -15.69
N TRP A 107 12.37 13.18 -14.46
CA TRP A 107 13.17 13.43 -13.26
C TRP A 107 14.13 12.28 -12.96
N LEU A 108 13.70 11.04 -13.16
CA LEU A 108 14.54 9.86 -13.01
C LEU A 108 15.76 9.92 -13.94
N GLU A 109 15.53 10.24 -15.22
CA GLU A 109 16.59 10.39 -16.22
C GLU A 109 17.51 11.57 -15.87
N LYS A 110 16.95 12.73 -15.58
CA LYS A 110 17.72 13.95 -15.29
C LYS A 110 18.56 13.84 -14.02
N PHE A 111 17.99 13.32 -12.93
CA PHE A 111 18.62 13.42 -11.61
C PHE A 111 19.28 12.14 -11.12
N PHE A 112 18.91 10.97 -11.64
CA PHE A 112 19.40 9.69 -11.12
C PHE A 112 20.30 8.95 -12.10
N ASN A 113 20.60 9.55 -13.27
CA ASN A 113 21.41 8.97 -14.34
C ASN A 113 20.96 7.53 -14.67
N LEU A 114 19.65 7.32 -14.69
CA LEU A 114 19.06 6.03 -15.03
C LEU A 114 19.01 5.90 -16.54
N THR A 115 20.05 5.28 -17.06
CA THR A 115 20.18 4.85 -18.44
C THR A 115 19.54 3.47 -18.61
N GLU A 116 19.19 3.11 -19.85
CA GLU A 116 18.55 1.80 -20.16
C GLU A 116 19.41 0.60 -19.72
N ASP A 117 20.73 0.74 -19.59
CA ASP A 117 21.61 -0.34 -19.12
C ASP A 117 21.52 -0.59 -17.61
N ARG A 118 21.03 0.37 -16.81
CA ARG A 118 20.87 0.21 -15.35
C ARG A 118 19.48 -0.28 -14.94
N GLU A 119 18.53 -0.31 -15.87
CA GLU A 119 17.16 -0.76 -15.64
C GLU A 119 16.75 -1.84 -16.61
N ILE A 120 16.24 -2.94 -16.07
CA ILE A 120 15.73 -4.05 -16.85
C ILE A 120 14.35 -4.47 -16.35
N THR A 121 13.72 -5.35 -17.10
CA THR A 121 12.53 -6.08 -16.67
C THR A 121 12.82 -7.57 -16.60
N SER A 122 11.96 -8.32 -15.92
CA SER A 122 11.99 -9.78 -15.89
C SER A 122 11.93 -10.46 -17.27
N ASP A 123 11.57 -9.72 -18.33
CA ASP A 123 11.53 -10.20 -19.71
C ASP A 123 12.83 -9.90 -20.50
N SER A 124 13.81 -9.23 -19.89
CA SER A 124 15.03 -8.81 -20.58
C SER A 124 15.95 -10.01 -20.82
N PRO A 125 16.63 -10.12 -21.98
CA PRO A 125 17.53 -11.23 -22.28
C PRO A 125 18.80 -11.11 -21.43
N GLN A 126 18.82 -11.76 -20.27
CA GLN A 126 19.92 -11.77 -19.31
C GLN A 126 20.17 -13.18 -18.80
N THR A 127 21.42 -13.51 -18.48
CA THR A 127 21.80 -14.85 -17.99
C THR A 127 21.50 -15.05 -16.50
N ASN A 128 21.37 -13.96 -15.74
CA ASN A 128 21.19 -13.99 -14.28
C ASN A 128 19.72 -13.83 -13.83
N ILE A 129 18.76 -13.75 -14.76
CA ILE A 129 17.33 -13.75 -14.45
C ILE A 129 16.61 -14.82 -15.26
N THR A 130 15.75 -15.58 -14.61
CA THR A 130 14.82 -16.51 -15.27
C THR A 130 13.40 -16.23 -14.84
N LYS A 131 12.47 -16.21 -15.79
CA LYS A 131 11.05 -15.94 -15.55
C LYS A 131 10.22 -17.18 -15.79
N ILE A 132 9.46 -17.60 -14.77
CA ILE A 132 8.48 -18.68 -14.86
C ILE A 132 7.09 -18.06 -14.93
N LYS A 133 6.42 -18.20 -16.07
CA LYS A 133 5.04 -17.73 -16.25
C LYS A 133 4.09 -18.58 -15.41
N VAL A 134 3.13 -17.94 -14.72
CA VAL A 134 2.12 -18.60 -13.89
C VAL A 134 0.72 -18.41 -14.47
N SER A 135 0.37 -17.19 -14.88
CA SER A 135 -0.90 -16.91 -15.55
C SER A 135 -0.78 -15.79 -16.56
N GLU A 136 -1.55 -15.88 -17.64
CA GLU A 136 -1.67 -14.80 -18.62
C GLU A 136 -2.62 -13.70 -18.14
N SER A 137 -2.55 -12.53 -18.78
CA SER A 137 -3.50 -11.44 -18.50
C SER A 137 -4.91 -11.84 -18.94
N SER A 138 -5.89 -11.50 -18.12
CA SER A 138 -7.29 -11.81 -18.39
C SER A 138 -8.20 -10.65 -17.97
N HIS A 139 -9.51 -10.83 -18.12
CA HIS A 139 -10.49 -9.84 -17.69
C HIS A 139 -11.57 -10.51 -16.85
N VAL A 140 -12.13 -9.75 -15.92
CA VAL A 140 -13.34 -10.11 -15.18
C VAL A 140 -14.44 -9.10 -15.49
N ASN A 141 -15.65 -9.61 -15.69
CA ASN A 141 -16.83 -8.77 -15.84
C ASN A 141 -17.28 -8.31 -14.45
N LEU A 142 -17.69 -7.05 -14.35
CA LEU A 142 -18.17 -6.45 -13.12
C LEU A 142 -19.63 -6.06 -13.29
N SER A 143 -20.49 -6.59 -12.43
CA SER A 143 -21.87 -6.14 -12.25
C SER A 143 -21.91 -4.76 -11.62
N ALA A 144 -22.99 -4.03 -11.86
CA ALA A 144 -23.21 -2.74 -11.22
C ALA A 144 -23.34 -2.93 -9.70
N SER A 145 -22.70 -2.05 -8.93
CA SER A 145 -23.13 -1.89 -7.54
C SER A 145 -24.51 -1.27 -7.53
N GLN A 146 -25.42 -1.83 -6.73
CA GLN A 146 -26.73 -1.26 -6.48
C GLN A 146 -26.59 -0.08 -5.51
N THR A 147 -27.43 0.94 -5.67
CA THR A 147 -27.37 2.16 -4.87
C THR A 147 -28.64 2.98 -5.00
N ILE A 148 -28.87 3.85 -4.01
CA ILE A 148 -29.90 4.89 -4.03
C ILE A 148 -29.33 6.26 -4.44
N GLU A 149 -28.03 6.35 -4.73
CA GLU A 149 -27.44 7.59 -5.26
C GLU A 149 -28.03 7.93 -6.63
N SER A 150 -28.37 9.19 -6.86
CA SER A 150 -28.89 9.66 -8.15
C SER A 150 -27.87 9.59 -9.29
N GLN A 151 -26.57 9.57 -8.95
CA GLN A 151 -25.48 9.45 -9.90
C GLN A 151 -24.51 8.34 -9.50
N ILE A 152 -24.15 7.50 -10.46
CA ILE A 152 -23.14 6.45 -10.24
C ILE A 152 -21.76 7.09 -10.28
N TYR A 153 -21.05 7.02 -9.15
CA TYR A 153 -19.69 7.54 -9.03
C TYR A 153 -18.75 6.90 -10.06
N PRO A 154 -17.83 7.65 -10.72
CA PRO A 154 -16.99 7.14 -11.81
C PRO A 154 -16.25 5.83 -11.51
N ARG A 155 -15.86 5.61 -10.25
CA ARG A 155 -15.15 4.38 -9.82
C ARG A 155 -16.00 3.10 -9.85
N PHE A 156 -17.32 3.21 -9.97
CA PHE A 156 -18.27 2.09 -10.11
C PHE A 156 -18.86 1.97 -11.52
N GLN A 157 -18.45 2.82 -12.46
CA GLN A 157 -19.00 2.81 -13.82
C GLN A 157 -18.41 1.70 -14.69
N SER A 158 -17.17 1.30 -14.43
CA SER A 158 -16.55 0.24 -15.22
C SER A 158 -17.36 -1.06 -15.15
N ARG A 159 -17.42 -1.81 -16.25
CA ARG A 159 -18.05 -3.14 -16.30
C ARG A 159 -17.06 -4.26 -16.60
N LYS A 160 -15.78 -3.90 -16.76
CA LYS A 160 -14.68 -4.84 -16.96
C LYS A 160 -13.46 -4.39 -16.17
N ALA A 161 -12.78 -5.35 -15.56
CA ALA A 161 -11.49 -5.12 -14.93
C ALA A 161 -10.44 -6.06 -15.54
N LYS A 162 -9.25 -5.50 -15.78
CA LYS A 162 -8.11 -6.25 -16.31
C LYS A 162 -7.30 -6.84 -15.16
N LEU A 163 -6.92 -8.10 -15.31
CA LEU A 163 -5.98 -8.81 -14.45
C LEU A 163 -4.60 -8.82 -15.10
N ALA A 164 -3.56 -8.58 -14.29
CA ALA A 164 -2.19 -8.63 -14.77
C ALA A 164 -1.76 -10.08 -15.02
N ARG A 165 -0.85 -10.29 -15.97
CA ARG A 165 -0.09 -11.54 -16.07
C ARG A 165 0.71 -11.75 -14.78
N THR A 166 0.79 -12.99 -14.31
CA THR A 166 1.55 -13.35 -13.10
C THR A 166 2.68 -14.31 -13.43
N PHE A 167 3.75 -14.21 -12.67
CA PHE A 167 4.96 -14.99 -12.87
C PHE A 167 5.79 -15.04 -11.59
N VAL A 168 6.82 -15.87 -11.58
CA VAL A 168 7.88 -15.86 -10.58
C VAL A 168 9.21 -15.60 -11.29
N ALA A 169 9.97 -14.63 -10.82
CA ALA A 169 11.32 -14.35 -11.29
C ALA A 169 12.33 -15.02 -10.35
N ILE A 170 13.37 -15.62 -10.93
CA ILE A 170 14.53 -16.13 -10.21
C ILE A 170 15.71 -15.24 -10.59
N VAL A 171 16.32 -14.57 -9.62
CA VAL A 171 17.51 -13.74 -9.81
C VAL A 171 18.70 -14.43 -9.15
N VAL A 172 19.65 -14.90 -9.95
CA VAL A 172 20.87 -15.56 -9.46
C VAL A 172 21.81 -14.52 -8.89
N ASP A 173 22.32 -14.78 -7.68
CA ASP A 173 23.13 -13.84 -6.90
C ASP A 173 22.48 -12.45 -6.74
N GLY A 174 21.14 -12.44 -6.74
CA GLY A 174 20.32 -11.25 -6.70
C GLY A 174 20.28 -10.61 -5.31
N ARG A 175 20.07 -9.29 -5.32
CA ARG A 175 19.89 -8.47 -4.12
C ARG A 175 18.45 -8.01 -3.96
N GLY A 176 17.94 -8.12 -2.75
CA GLY A 176 16.67 -7.55 -2.34
C GLY A 176 16.94 -6.41 -1.37
N CYS A 177 16.59 -5.19 -1.75
CA CYS A 177 16.77 -4.00 -0.92
C CYS A 177 15.41 -3.42 -0.54
N VAL A 178 15.25 -3.04 0.72
CA VAL A 178 14.03 -2.46 1.29
C VAL A 178 14.38 -1.18 2.02
N ASP A 179 13.60 -0.15 1.77
CA ASP A 179 13.55 1.09 2.55
C ASP A 179 12.08 1.49 2.71
N PHE A 180 11.77 2.53 3.49
CA PHE A 180 10.40 2.93 3.80
C PHE A 180 9.58 3.23 2.53
N GLY A 181 8.66 2.32 2.20
CA GLY A 181 7.82 2.41 1.01
C GLY A 181 8.56 2.12 -0.31
N THR A 182 9.75 1.50 -0.28
CA THR A 182 10.45 1.10 -1.51
C THR A 182 11.04 -0.29 -1.37
N THR A 183 10.93 -1.06 -2.44
CA THR A 183 11.54 -2.38 -2.54
C THR A 183 12.19 -2.49 -3.90
N ALA A 184 13.50 -2.67 -3.94
CA ALA A 184 14.29 -2.87 -5.15
C ALA A 184 14.77 -4.31 -5.24
N VAL A 185 14.62 -4.89 -6.43
CA VAL A 185 15.26 -6.15 -6.81
C VAL A 185 16.38 -5.81 -7.77
N ILE A 186 17.60 -6.20 -7.43
CA ILE A 186 18.81 -5.81 -8.15
C ILE A 186 19.55 -7.08 -8.56
N THR A 187 20.02 -7.15 -9.80
CA THR A 187 20.81 -8.26 -10.31
C THR A 187 22.26 -8.25 -9.81
N SER A 188 22.97 -9.35 -10.03
CA SER A 188 24.40 -9.47 -9.69
C SER A 188 25.30 -8.47 -10.41
N ASP A 189 24.89 -8.01 -11.60
CA ASP A 189 25.55 -6.95 -12.39
C ASP A 189 25.00 -5.53 -12.09
N ASN A 190 24.35 -5.35 -10.94
CA ASN A 190 23.85 -4.05 -10.45
C ASN A 190 22.82 -3.36 -11.36
N LYS A 191 21.88 -4.13 -11.95
CA LYS A 191 20.73 -3.60 -12.68
C LYS A 191 19.44 -3.74 -11.89
N LEU A 192 18.59 -2.71 -11.92
CA LEU A 192 17.29 -2.72 -11.27
C LEU A 192 16.28 -3.54 -12.10
N VAL A 193 15.61 -4.51 -11.48
CA VAL A 193 14.51 -5.27 -12.10
C VAL A 193 13.17 -4.57 -11.79
N ARG A 194 12.79 -3.65 -12.66
CA ARG A 194 11.73 -2.66 -12.39
C ARG A 194 10.34 -3.26 -12.20
N ASP A 195 9.99 -4.30 -12.95
CA ASP A 195 8.62 -4.85 -12.99
C ASP A 195 8.26 -5.77 -11.82
N ILE A 196 9.24 -6.07 -10.96
CA ILE A 196 9.10 -6.76 -9.67
C ILE A 196 9.59 -5.90 -8.49
N SER A 197 9.92 -4.63 -8.74
CA SER A 197 10.28 -3.64 -7.73
C SER A 197 9.10 -2.69 -7.46
N THR A 198 9.06 -2.05 -6.29
CA THR A 198 7.98 -1.14 -5.87
C THR A 198 8.54 0.13 -5.22
N GLY A 199 7.76 1.21 -5.22
CA GLY A 199 8.23 2.51 -4.72
C GLY A 199 9.20 3.17 -5.68
N CYS A 200 10.18 3.88 -5.12
CA CYS A 200 11.26 4.59 -5.80
C CYS A 200 12.52 3.73 -5.91
N ALA A 201 12.43 2.53 -6.46
CA ALA A 201 13.58 1.62 -6.50
C ALA A 201 14.76 2.20 -7.30
N GLU A 202 14.43 3.09 -8.23
CA GLU A 202 15.32 3.94 -9.01
C GLU A 202 16.20 4.87 -8.15
N ILE A 203 15.63 5.46 -7.08
CA ILE A 203 16.39 6.29 -6.13
C ILE A 203 17.38 5.41 -5.37
N MET A 204 16.92 4.22 -4.96
CA MET A 204 17.70 3.29 -4.17
C MET A 204 18.95 2.80 -4.92
N ILE A 205 18.80 2.40 -6.19
CA ILE A 205 19.97 1.92 -6.98
C ILE A 205 20.95 3.03 -7.37
N SER A 206 20.51 4.29 -7.33
CA SER A 206 21.35 5.47 -7.56
C SER A 206 21.91 6.07 -6.26
N SER A 207 21.57 5.52 -5.10
CA SER A 207 22.14 5.95 -3.82
C SER A 207 23.55 5.41 -3.64
N SER A 208 24.45 6.28 -3.19
CA SER A 208 25.82 5.91 -2.77
C SER A 208 25.88 5.31 -1.36
N GLU A 209 24.79 5.37 -0.60
CA GLU A 209 24.72 5.00 0.81
C GLU A 209 23.66 3.92 1.05
N LEU A 210 23.78 2.77 0.37
CA LEU A 210 22.93 1.62 0.65
C LEU A 210 23.32 0.97 1.99
N PRO A 211 22.34 0.40 2.73
CA PRO A 211 22.64 -0.38 3.93
C PRO A 211 23.62 -1.53 3.64
N PRO A 212 24.43 -1.97 4.63
CA PRO A 212 25.34 -3.10 4.44
C PRO A 212 24.64 -4.34 3.90
N VAL A 213 25.29 -5.04 2.98
CA VAL A 213 24.75 -6.26 2.36
C VAL A 213 24.86 -7.43 3.32
N SER A 214 23.74 -8.06 3.62
CA SER A 214 23.66 -9.32 4.37
C SER A 214 23.67 -10.49 3.37
N ASN A 215 24.76 -11.24 3.32
CA ASN A 215 24.90 -12.38 2.42
C ASN A 215 24.18 -13.61 2.98
N ILE A 216 23.32 -14.22 2.16
CA ILE A 216 22.56 -15.42 2.47
C ILE A 216 22.85 -16.42 1.36
N ASN A 217 23.63 -17.47 1.65
CA ASN A 217 24.01 -18.46 0.64
C ASN A 217 22.92 -19.51 0.37
N GLU A 218 21.66 -19.08 0.36
CA GLU A 218 20.47 -19.94 0.32
C GLU A 218 19.49 -19.47 -0.77
N THR A 219 18.42 -20.25 -0.98
CA THR A 219 17.29 -19.88 -1.85
C THR A 219 16.27 -19.07 -1.03
N VAL A 220 16.07 -17.82 -1.42
CA VAL A 220 15.28 -16.86 -0.63
C VAL A 220 14.07 -16.38 -1.42
N ALA A 221 12.87 -16.56 -0.87
CA ALA A 221 11.67 -15.92 -1.38
C ALA A 221 11.57 -14.46 -0.88
N PHE A 222 11.52 -13.51 -1.79
CA PHE A 222 11.50 -12.09 -1.47
C PHE A 222 10.11 -11.48 -1.74
N LEU A 223 9.40 -11.20 -0.66
CA LEU A 223 8.01 -10.73 -0.66
C LEU A 223 7.78 -9.26 -0.24
N PRO A 224 8.75 -8.45 0.24
CA PRO A 224 8.48 -7.06 0.57
C PRO A 224 7.83 -6.27 -0.57
N VAL A 225 6.95 -5.33 -0.19
CA VAL A 225 6.32 -4.35 -1.09
C VAL A 225 6.19 -3.02 -0.36
N ASN A 226 6.11 -1.93 -1.14
CA ASN A 226 5.91 -0.55 -0.66
C ASN A 226 4.72 -0.39 0.31
N LEU A 227 3.56 -0.98 -0.02
CA LEU A 227 2.30 -0.56 0.60
C LEU A 227 1.99 -1.25 1.94
N GLY A 228 1.71 -0.42 2.93
CA GLY A 228 0.78 -0.71 4.03
C GLY A 228 1.04 -2.04 4.73
N VAL A 229 2.28 -2.32 5.12
CA VAL A 229 2.65 -3.57 5.81
C VAL A 229 1.75 -3.84 7.02
N ASN A 230 1.34 -2.77 7.72
CA ASN A 230 0.44 -2.83 8.86
C ASN A 230 -1.06 -2.82 8.50
N ASN A 231 -1.40 -2.73 7.22
CA ASN A 231 -2.76 -2.74 6.71
C ASN A 231 -3.17 -4.16 6.30
N TYR A 232 -4.27 -4.63 6.86
CA TYR A 232 -4.77 -5.98 6.65
C TYR A 232 -5.05 -6.34 5.18
N PHE A 233 -5.59 -5.41 4.38
CA PHE A 233 -5.85 -5.65 2.95
C PHE A 233 -4.55 -5.85 2.16
N HIS A 234 -3.58 -4.95 2.35
CA HIS A 234 -2.30 -4.99 1.65
C HIS A 234 -1.49 -6.23 2.05
N TRP A 235 -1.52 -6.60 3.33
CA TRP A 235 -0.95 -7.87 3.76
C TRP A 235 -1.57 -9.05 3.02
N MET A 236 -2.90 -9.18 3.02
CA MET A 236 -3.57 -10.32 2.39
C MET A 236 -3.36 -10.38 0.88
N PHE A 237 -3.56 -9.27 0.17
CA PHE A 237 -3.62 -9.27 -1.29
C PHE A 237 -2.36 -8.78 -2.01
N ASP A 238 -1.49 -7.95 -1.40
CA ASP A 238 -0.24 -7.51 -2.03
C ASP A 238 0.96 -8.36 -1.62
N ILE A 239 0.88 -9.09 -0.50
CA ILE A 239 1.99 -9.91 0.03
C ILE A 239 1.58 -11.37 0.09
N PHE A 240 0.54 -11.69 0.85
CA PHE A 240 0.27 -13.06 1.28
C PHE A 240 -0.24 -13.94 0.12
N VAL A 241 -1.14 -13.44 -0.73
CA VAL A 241 -1.59 -14.13 -1.96
C VAL A 241 -0.44 -14.44 -2.92
N ARG A 242 0.67 -13.69 -2.91
CA ARG A 242 1.84 -13.98 -3.76
C ARG A 242 2.57 -15.27 -3.36
N LEU A 243 2.37 -15.78 -2.14
CA LEU A 243 2.88 -17.10 -1.74
C LEU A 243 2.22 -18.22 -2.56
N ASP A 244 0.97 -18.06 -3.01
CA ASP A 244 0.33 -19.04 -3.88
C ASP A 244 1.00 -19.12 -5.26
N LEU A 245 1.62 -18.02 -5.74
CA LEU A 245 2.42 -18.06 -6.98
C LEU A 245 3.65 -18.95 -6.82
N LEU A 246 4.28 -18.94 -5.63
CA LEU A 246 5.39 -19.84 -5.30
C LEU A 246 4.92 -21.29 -5.21
N ARG A 247 3.75 -21.54 -4.61
CA ARG A 247 3.13 -22.86 -4.53
C ARG A 247 2.81 -23.43 -5.91
N ARG A 248 2.14 -22.65 -6.76
CA ARG A 248 1.78 -23.04 -8.15
C ARG A 248 2.99 -23.29 -9.04
N SER A 249 4.11 -22.66 -8.72
CA SER A 249 5.38 -22.83 -9.44
C SER A 249 6.30 -23.88 -8.80
N ASN A 250 5.80 -24.67 -7.84
CA ASN A 250 6.55 -25.70 -7.12
C ASN A 250 7.81 -25.20 -6.39
N PHE A 251 7.84 -23.92 -5.99
CA PHE A 251 8.99 -23.35 -5.28
C PHE A 251 8.94 -23.54 -3.76
N MET A 252 7.76 -23.79 -3.18
CA MET A 252 7.59 -23.84 -1.72
C MET A 252 8.55 -24.81 -1.01
N SER A 253 8.88 -25.95 -1.63
CA SER A 253 9.76 -26.96 -1.02
C SER A 253 11.25 -26.61 -1.11
N ILE A 254 11.66 -25.75 -2.04
CA ILE A 254 13.07 -25.40 -2.25
C ILE A 254 13.46 -24.07 -1.60
N ILE A 255 12.50 -23.35 -1.01
CA ILE A 255 12.75 -22.08 -0.34
C ILE A 255 13.27 -22.35 1.07
N ASP A 256 14.46 -21.81 1.33
CA ASP A 256 15.15 -21.91 2.60
C ASP A 256 14.70 -20.78 3.53
N LYS A 257 14.54 -19.55 3.00
CA LYS A 257 14.12 -18.37 3.75
C LYS A 257 13.02 -17.58 3.04
N PHE A 258 12.09 -17.03 3.82
CA PHE A 258 11.04 -16.11 3.37
C PHE A 258 11.28 -14.73 3.97
N VAL A 259 11.42 -13.73 3.10
CA VAL A 259 11.64 -12.34 3.50
C VAL A 259 10.32 -11.61 3.42
N PHE A 260 9.93 -10.97 4.52
CA PHE A 260 8.79 -10.07 4.62
C PHE A 260 9.27 -8.71 5.13
N THR A 261 8.53 -7.64 4.87
CA THR A 261 8.90 -6.32 5.41
C THR A 261 8.87 -6.30 6.95
N ASN A 262 7.83 -6.89 7.55
CA ASN A 262 7.61 -7.05 8.98
C ASN A 262 6.65 -8.23 9.22
N CYS A 263 6.82 -8.95 10.33
CA CYS A 263 5.96 -10.07 10.76
C CYS A 263 5.38 -9.90 12.19
N SER A 264 5.36 -8.67 12.71
CA SER A 264 5.07 -8.43 14.14
C SER A 264 3.59 -8.42 14.50
N ASN A 265 2.69 -8.02 13.59
CA ASN A 265 1.27 -7.86 13.91
C ASN A 265 0.57 -9.21 14.08
N LYS A 266 -0.46 -9.26 14.94
CA LYS A 266 -1.23 -10.48 15.24
C LYS A 266 -1.71 -11.20 13.96
N PHE A 267 -2.40 -10.49 13.07
CA PHE A 267 -2.91 -11.07 11.83
C PHE A 267 -1.79 -11.58 10.89
N GLN A 268 -0.59 -10.97 10.93
CA GLN A 268 0.54 -11.41 10.10
C GLN A 268 1.06 -12.76 10.59
N LYS A 269 1.28 -12.87 11.91
CA LYS A 269 1.71 -14.10 12.58
C LYS A 269 0.72 -15.24 12.34
N GLU A 270 -0.58 -14.98 12.56
CA GLU A 270 -1.65 -15.96 12.32
C GLU A 270 -1.69 -16.41 10.87
N SER A 271 -1.51 -15.48 9.92
CA SER A 271 -1.47 -15.82 8.50
C SER A 271 -0.28 -16.71 8.17
N ILE A 272 0.94 -16.33 8.59
CA ILE A 272 2.16 -17.12 8.35
C ILE A 272 2.04 -18.52 8.98
N GLN A 273 1.48 -18.60 10.18
CA GLN A 273 1.23 -19.87 10.87
C GLN A 273 0.26 -20.77 10.10
N ALA A 274 -0.77 -20.21 9.46
CA ALA A 274 -1.70 -20.98 8.62
C ALA A 274 -1.02 -21.63 7.41
N LEU A 275 0.11 -21.08 6.93
CA LEU A 275 0.95 -21.70 5.89
C LEU A 275 1.99 -22.69 6.42
N LYS A 276 2.10 -22.85 7.74
CA LYS A 276 3.07 -23.73 8.39
C LYS A 276 4.53 -23.38 8.01
N ILE A 277 4.81 -22.10 7.75
CA ILE A 277 6.19 -21.63 7.57
C ILE A 277 6.81 -21.49 8.96
N PRO A 278 7.89 -22.21 9.27
CA PRO A 278 8.44 -22.21 10.61
C PRO A 278 9.25 -20.93 10.88
N PRO A 279 9.31 -20.44 12.13
CA PRO A 279 9.88 -19.13 12.46
C PRO A 279 11.34 -18.93 12.01
N GLU A 280 12.16 -19.98 12.04
CA GLU A 280 13.57 -19.95 11.63
C GLU A 280 13.77 -19.73 10.12
N LYS A 281 12.71 -19.91 9.31
CA LYS A 281 12.73 -19.56 7.89
C LYS A 281 12.39 -18.08 7.64
N LEU A 282 11.97 -17.32 8.63
CA LEU A 282 11.52 -15.93 8.45
C LEU A 282 12.67 -14.94 8.57
N ILE A 283 12.72 -13.99 7.63
CA ILE A 283 13.61 -12.83 7.67
C ILE A 283 12.77 -11.57 7.61
N GLU A 284 12.98 -10.66 8.57
CA GLU A 284 12.36 -9.34 8.55
C GLU A 284 13.29 -8.33 7.87
N ALA A 285 12.88 -7.82 6.69
CA ALA A 285 13.67 -6.87 5.92
C ALA A 285 13.92 -5.55 6.66
N ARG A 286 13.10 -5.17 7.65
CA ARG A 286 13.39 -4.01 8.50
C ARG A 286 14.69 -4.16 9.33
N LEU A 287 15.09 -5.39 9.63
CA LEU A 287 16.33 -5.70 10.36
C LEU A 287 17.49 -5.95 9.39
N PHE A 288 17.17 -6.54 8.23
CA PHE A 288 18.13 -6.84 7.16
C PHE A 288 17.65 -6.19 5.85
N PRO A 289 17.78 -4.85 5.72
CA PRO A 289 17.18 -4.10 4.60
C PRO A 289 17.90 -4.28 3.27
N ASN A 290 19.06 -4.92 3.25
CA ASN A 290 19.81 -5.20 2.03
C ASN A 290 20.36 -6.61 2.12
N ILE A 291 19.71 -7.54 1.43
CA ILE A 291 20.12 -8.95 1.39
C ILE A 291 20.68 -9.29 0.02
N LYS A 292 21.66 -10.19 -0.02
CA LYS A 292 22.11 -10.87 -1.24
C LYS A 292 21.87 -12.37 -1.07
N ALA A 293 21.12 -12.97 -1.98
CA ALA A 293 20.81 -14.39 -1.95
C ALA A 293 21.48 -15.12 -3.12
N ARG A 294 21.92 -16.37 -2.92
CA ARG A 294 22.39 -17.24 -4.03
C ARG A 294 21.32 -17.37 -5.12
N LYS A 295 20.05 -17.54 -4.72
CA LYS A 295 18.88 -17.43 -5.59
C LYS A 295 17.80 -16.60 -4.91
N LEU A 296 17.47 -15.45 -5.48
CA LEU A 296 16.37 -14.62 -5.04
C LEU A 296 15.12 -14.94 -5.88
N ILE A 297 14.12 -15.55 -5.26
CA ILE A 297 12.84 -15.91 -5.89
C ILE A 297 11.82 -14.80 -5.59
N VAL A 298 11.34 -14.13 -6.62
CA VAL A 298 10.47 -12.96 -6.51
C VAL A 298 9.17 -13.18 -7.28
N PRO A 299 8.03 -13.41 -6.59
CA PRO A 299 6.73 -13.41 -7.25
C PRO A 299 6.40 -12.04 -7.83
N SER A 300 5.75 -12.01 -8.99
CA SER A 300 5.24 -10.79 -9.60
C SER A 300 4.29 -10.02 -8.68
N LEU A 301 4.21 -8.71 -8.87
CA LEU A 301 3.23 -7.86 -8.19
C LEU A 301 1.82 -8.13 -8.69
N MET A 302 0.83 -8.04 -7.80
CA MET A 302 -0.56 -8.39 -8.08
C MET A 302 -1.31 -7.39 -8.97
N ALA A 303 -0.87 -6.13 -8.98
CA ALA A 303 -1.39 -5.15 -9.93
C ALA A 303 -0.29 -4.24 -10.48
N LYS A 304 -0.51 -3.82 -11.72
CA LYS A 304 0.17 -2.73 -12.41
C LYS A 304 -0.85 -1.63 -12.70
N GLN A 305 -0.39 -0.53 -13.27
CA GLN A 305 -1.28 0.57 -13.66
C GLN A 305 -2.38 0.06 -14.61
N GLY A 306 -3.64 0.30 -14.25
CA GLY A 306 -4.81 -0.13 -15.03
C GLY A 306 -5.28 -1.57 -14.81
N THR A 307 -4.68 -2.33 -13.87
CA THR A 307 -5.17 -3.67 -13.50
C THR A 307 -5.67 -3.71 -12.06
N ILE A 308 -6.56 -4.65 -11.74
CA ILE A 308 -7.01 -4.91 -10.36
C ILE A 308 -6.10 -5.94 -9.67
N LYS A 309 -6.06 -5.91 -8.34
CA LYS A 309 -5.19 -6.77 -7.50
C LYS A 309 -5.83 -8.11 -7.12
N ILE A 310 -7.16 -8.12 -7.03
CA ILE A 310 -7.91 -9.26 -6.50
C ILE A 310 -8.13 -10.24 -7.65
N THR A 311 -7.83 -11.51 -7.41
CA THR A 311 -7.98 -12.61 -8.37
C THR A 311 -8.84 -13.70 -7.76
N LYS A 312 -9.60 -14.44 -8.59
CA LYS A 312 -10.38 -15.59 -8.12
C LYS A 312 -9.50 -16.63 -7.43
N TRP A 313 -8.36 -16.98 -8.04
CA TRP A 313 -7.42 -17.91 -7.46
C TRP A 313 -6.81 -17.42 -6.14
N GLY A 314 -6.61 -16.12 -5.96
CA GLY A 314 -6.11 -15.53 -4.73
C GLY A 314 -7.15 -15.57 -3.61
N CYS A 315 -8.42 -15.31 -3.95
CA CYS A 315 -9.55 -15.52 -3.06
C CYS A 315 -9.66 -16.99 -2.63
N ASP A 316 -9.57 -17.92 -3.58
CA ASP A 316 -9.65 -19.36 -3.29
C ASP A 316 -8.48 -19.84 -2.41
N PHE A 317 -7.28 -19.32 -2.64
CA PHE A 317 -6.11 -19.57 -1.79
C PHE A 317 -6.36 -19.13 -0.35
N LEU A 318 -6.79 -17.88 -0.12
CA LEU A 318 -7.09 -17.40 1.23
C LEU A 318 -8.19 -18.23 1.89
N ARG A 319 -9.27 -18.56 1.17
CA ARG A 319 -10.33 -19.43 1.68
C ARG A 319 -9.80 -20.80 2.07
N SER A 320 -8.95 -21.42 1.25
CA SER A 320 -8.38 -22.75 1.55
C SER A 320 -7.53 -22.76 2.82
N LEU A 321 -6.89 -21.64 3.16
CA LEU A 321 -6.08 -21.52 4.37
C LEU A 321 -6.92 -21.35 5.63
N PHE A 322 -7.96 -20.51 5.58
CA PHE A 322 -8.69 -20.12 6.80
C PHE A 322 -10.03 -20.84 6.99
N LEU A 323 -10.68 -21.32 5.92
CA LEU A 323 -11.92 -22.10 5.96
C LEU A 323 -11.66 -23.61 5.79
N ASN A 324 -10.67 -24.12 6.52
CA ASN A 324 -10.37 -25.56 6.54
C ASN A 324 -11.15 -26.28 7.67
N ALA A 325 -11.15 -27.61 7.65
CA ALA A 325 -11.90 -28.42 8.62
C ALA A 325 -11.52 -28.14 10.09
N GLU A 326 -10.24 -27.85 10.37
CA GLU A 326 -9.75 -27.53 11.72
C GLU A 326 -10.36 -26.23 12.28
N ASN A 327 -10.65 -25.27 11.39
CA ASN A 327 -11.20 -23.95 11.76
C ASN A 327 -12.72 -23.91 11.73
N ILE A 328 -13.36 -24.66 10.82
CA ILE A 328 -14.84 -24.70 10.71
C ILE A 328 -15.46 -25.28 11.98
N GLY A 329 -14.85 -26.29 12.61
CA GLY A 329 -15.36 -26.88 13.86
C GLY A 329 -15.36 -25.95 15.09
N LYS A 330 -14.75 -24.76 14.99
CA LYS A 330 -14.64 -23.77 16.08
C LYS A 330 -15.54 -22.54 15.88
N LEU A 331 -16.46 -22.61 14.90
CA LEU A 331 -17.38 -21.53 14.56
C LEU A 331 -18.17 -21.07 15.81
N PRO A 332 -18.06 -19.79 16.22
CA PRO A 332 -19.04 -19.20 17.15
C PRO A 332 -20.43 -19.24 16.51
N SER A 333 -21.49 -19.03 17.32
CA SER A 333 -22.88 -19.04 16.85
C SER A 333 -23.03 -18.31 15.50
N GLN A 334 -23.65 -18.98 14.53
CA GLN A 334 -23.79 -18.46 13.16
C GLN A 334 -24.54 -17.13 13.18
N LYS A 335 -23.83 -16.04 12.89
CA LYS A 335 -24.40 -14.70 12.76
C LYS A 335 -24.64 -14.43 11.28
N GLU A 336 -25.91 -14.40 10.88
CA GLU A 336 -26.29 -14.23 9.47
C GLU A 336 -26.29 -12.76 9.02
N ARG A 337 -26.50 -11.81 9.95
CA ARG A 337 -26.56 -10.36 9.66
C ARG A 337 -25.52 -9.64 10.50
N ILE A 338 -24.51 -9.09 9.84
CA ILE A 338 -23.30 -8.56 10.50
C ILE A 338 -23.12 -7.08 10.15
N TYR A 339 -22.91 -6.27 11.18
CA TYR A 339 -22.41 -4.90 11.02
C TYR A 339 -20.96 -4.83 11.53
N ILE A 340 -20.01 -4.51 10.65
CA ILE A 340 -18.60 -4.38 11.01
C ILE A 340 -18.33 -2.92 11.39
N SER A 341 -18.13 -2.69 12.69
CA SER A 341 -17.78 -1.38 13.24
C SER A 341 -16.33 -1.01 12.94
N ARG A 342 -16.08 0.31 12.84
CA ARG A 342 -14.74 0.90 12.70
C ARG A 342 -14.28 1.67 13.94
N LYS A 343 -14.96 1.50 15.09
CA LYS A 343 -14.73 2.29 16.30
C LYS A 343 -13.29 2.26 16.85
N LEU A 344 -12.55 1.17 16.60
CA LEU A 344 -11.14 1.04 17.02
C LEU A 344 -10.13 1.63 16.03
N THR A 345 -10.59 2.22 14.93
CA THR A 345 -9.72 2.82 13.89
C THR A 345 -9.71 4.35 13.99
N PRO A 346 -8.61 5.04 13.64
CA PRO A 346 -8.52 6.49 13.82
C PRO A 346 -9.21 7.33 12.71
N TYR A 347 -9.82 6.71 11.70
CA TYR A 347 -10.40 7.42 10.55
C TYR A 347 -11.51 6.62 9.83
N ARG A 348 -12.37 7.36 9.12
CA ARG A 348 -13.58 6.85 8.44
C ARG A 348 -14.48 6.07 9.39
N ARG A 349 -14.63 6.57 10.62
CA ARG A 349 -15.60 6.08 11.59
C ARG A 349 -16.97 6.65 11.27
N ILE A 350 -18.03 5.97 11.68
CA ILE A 350 -19.37 6.57 11.68
C ILE A 350 -19.50 7.39 12.97
N VAL A 351 -19.79 8.67 12.84
CA VAL A 351 -19.92 9.60 13.97
C VAL A 351 -21.17 9.29 14.78
N ASN A 352 -22.31 9.11 14.11
CA ASN A 352 -23.58 8.72 14.71
C ASN A 352 -23.77 7.19 14.75
N GLU A 353 -22.73 6.45 15.14
CA GLU A 353 -22.74 4.97 15.09
C GLU A 353 -23.80 4.36 16.01
N GLU A 354 -24.09 4.98 17.16
CA GLU A 354 -25.12 4.50 18.08
C GLU A 354 -26.52 4.48 17.44
N GLU A 355 -26.87 5.51 16.66
CA GLU A 355 -28.14 5.56 15.93
C GLU A 355 -28.19 4.49 14.83
N VAL A 356 -27.08 4.29 14.11
CA VAL A 356 -26.96 3.27 13.08
C VAL A 356 -27.10 1.88 13.68
N VAL A 357 -26.40 1.58 14.78
CA VAL A 357 -26.47 0.28 15.45
C VAL A 357 -27.88 0.04 16.00
N SER A 358 -28.48 1.03 16.67
CA SER A 358 -29.84 0.93 17.21
C SER A 358 -30.89 0.66 16.11
N LEU A 359 -30.68 1.18 14.90
CA LEU A 359 -31.51 0.84 13.75
C LEU A 359 -31.27 -0.62 13.30
N LEU A 360 -30.02 -0.98 13.06
CA LEU A 360 -29.65 -2.28 12.49
C LEU A 360 -30.00 -3.45 13.44
N GLU A 361 -29.94 -3.26 14.75
CA GLU A 361 -30.39 -4.25 15.74
C GLU A 361 -31.86 -4.64 15.56
N LYS A 362 -32.73 -3.70 15.14
CA LYS A 362 -34.14 -3.98 14.82
C LYS A 362 -34.30 -4.92 13.62
N PHE A 363 -33.29 -4.96 12.75
CA PHE A 363 -33.19 -5.91 11.64
C PHE A 363 -32.31 -7.12 11.98
N GLY A 364 -32.05 -7.40 13.26
CA GLY A 364 -31.32 -8.57 13.71
C GLY A 364 -29.83 -8.57 13.36
N PHE A 365 -29.25 -7.40 13.06
CA PHE A 365 -27.80 -7.29 12.87
C PHE A 365 -27.07 -7.38 14.20
N VAL A 366 -25.89 -8.00 14.15
CA VAL A 366 -24.95 -8.01 15.27
C VAL A 366 -23.72 -7.18 14.91
N THR A 367 -23.37 -6.25 15.79
CA THR A 367 -22.17 -5.43 15.68
C THR A 367 -20.92 -6.24 16.02
N VAL A 368 -19.90 -6.17 15.18
CA VAL A 368 -18.62 -6.85 15.37
C VAL A 368 -17.44 -5.90 15.16
N THR A 369 -16.38 -6.14 15.91
CA THR A 369 -15.08 -5.48 15.75
C THR A 369 -14.05 -6.54 15.38
N LEU A 370 -13.64 -6.57 14.12
CA LEU A 370 -12.82 -7.68 13.60
C LEU A 370 -11.40 -7.67 14.18
N GLU A 371 -10.88 -6.50 14.54
CA GLU A 371 -9.56 -6.33 15.16
C GLU A 371 -9.43 -7.07 16.51
N SER A 372 -10.56 -7.38 17.16
CA SER A 372 -10.60 -8.04 18.46
C SER A 372 -10.53 -9.57 18.38
N ILE A 373 -10.67 -10.17 17.19
CA ILE A 373 -10.73 -11.61 16.97
C ILE A 373 -9.65 -12.07 15.97
N SER A 374 -9.26 -13.34 16.03
CA SER A 374 -8.24 -13.94 15.14
C SER A 374 -8.73 -14.01 13.68
N VAL A 375 -7.80 -14.11 12.73
CA VAL A 375 -8.11 -14.24 11.29
C VAL A 375 -8.99 -15.46 11.01
N ALA A 376 -8.77 -16.58 11.69
CA ALA A 376 -9.60 -17.78 11.55
C ALA A 376 -11.03 -17.55 12.04
N GLU A 377 -11.20 -16.88 13.19
CA GLU A 377 -12.52 -16.49 13.70
C GLU A 377 -13.23 -15.51 12.76
N GLN A 378 -12.50 -14.51 12.22
CA GLN A 378 -13.02 -13.58 11.21
C GLN A 378 -13.51 -14.34 9.97
N ALA A 379 -12.71 -15.27 9.44
CA ALA A 379 -13.08 -16.06 8.28
C ALA A 379 -14.36 -16.87 8.53
N SER A 380 -14.43 -17.56 9.67
CA SER A 380 -15.58 -18.42 9.99
C SER A 380 -16.87 -17.60 10.20
N LEU A 381 -16.78 -16.47 10.92
CA LEU A 381 -17.89 -15.52 11.09
C LEU A 381 -18.42 -15.03 9.73
N MET A 382 -17.53 -14.67 8.82
CA MET A 382 -17.89 -14.11 7.53
C MET A 382 -18.43 -15.18 6.57
N ALA A 383 -18.03 -16.45 6.71
CA ALA A 383 -18.56 -17.57 5.94
C ALA A 383 -20.05 -17.86 6.24
N SER A 384 -20.50 -17.58 7.46
CA SER A 384 -21.93 -17.71 7.84
C SER A 384 -22.78 -16.49 7.49
N ALA A 385 -22.17 -15.38 7.07
CA ALA A 385 -22.88 -14.13 6.85
C ALA A 385 -23.76 -14.19 5.58
N LYS A 386 -25.05 -13.89 5.73
CA LYS A 386 -25.98 -13.62 4.61
C LYS A 386 -26.01 -12.14 4.24
N VAL A 387 -25.79 -11.26 5.21
CA VAL A 387 -25.69 -9.81 5.00
C VAL A 387 -24.53 -9.22 5.81
N VAL A 388 -23.73 -8.38 5.16
CA VAL A 388 -22.63 -7.62 5.77
C VAL A 388 -22.83 -6.14 5.50
N ILE A 389 -22.81 -5.31 6.55
CA ILE A 389 -22.80 -3.85 6.45
C ILE A 389 -21.51 -3.35 7.08
N SER A 390 -20.81 -2.42 6.43
CA SER A 390 -19.61 -1.81 7.02
C SER A 390 -19.29 -0.47 6.38
N PRO A 391 -18.75 0.51 7.14
CA PRO A 391 -18.05 1.61 6.53
C PRO A 391 -16.75 1.14 5.86
N HIS A 392 -16.36 1.80 4.76
CA HIS A 392 -15.24 1.38 3.92
C HIS A 392 -13.92 1.26 4.70
N GLY A 393 -13.28 0.09 4.62
CA GLY A 393 -11.91 -0.08 5.11
C GLY A 393 -11.44 -1.53 5.17
N ALA A 394 -10.25 -1.73 5.77
CA ALA A 394 -9.50 -2.99 5.68
C ALA A 394 -10.26 -4.22 6.21
N GLY A 395 -11.20 -4.06 7.15
CA GLY A 395 -12.04 -5.15 7.64
C GLY A 395 -12.86 -5.85 6.55
N LEU A 396 -13.26 -5.12 5.49
CA LEU A 396 -13.96 -5.68 4.33
C LEU A 396 -13.08 -6.62 3.47
N THR A 397 -11.79 -6.74 3.75
CA THR A 397 -10.94 -7.81 3.18
C THR A 397 -11.53 -9.19 3.47
N ASN A 398 -12.23 -9.35 4.60
CA ASN A 398 -12.85 -10.62 4.99
C ASN A 398 -14.10 -10.97 4.15
N LEU A 399 -14.58 -10.12 3.25
CA LEU A 399 -15.59 -10.49 2.26
C LEU A 399 -15.16 -11.69 1.41
N VAL A 400 -13.85 -11.92 1.27
CA VAL A 400 -13.29 -13.11 0.61
C VAL A 400 -13.80 -14.43 1.21
N PHE A 401 -14.21 -14.43 2.47
CA PHE A 401 -14.69 -15.61 3.19
C PHE A 401 -16.22 -15.79 3.11
N CYS A 402 -16.96 -14.78 2.68
CA CYS A 402 -18.41 -14.87 2.49
C CYS A 402 -18.79 -15.92 1.45
N SER A 403 -19.99 -16.46 1.60
CA SER A 403 -20.56 -17.39 0.62
C SER A 403 -21.12 -16.61 -0.59
N PRO A 404 -21.11 -17.18 -1.81
CA PRO A 404 -21.77 -16.55 -2.95
C PRO A 404 -23.23 -16.21 -2.64
N GLY A 405 -23.69 -15.04 -3.09
CA GLY A 405 -25.03 -14.52 -2.80
C GLY A 405 -25.13 -13.68 -1.51
N THR A 406 -24.10 -13.62 -0.66
CA THR A 406 -24.10 -12.69 0.49
C THR A 406 -24.29 -11.25 0.00
N LYS A 407 -25.18 -10.51 0.67
CA LYS A 407 -25.43 -9.09 0.41
C LYS A 407 -24.42 -8.24 1.18
N VAL A 408 -23.82 -7.27 0.52
CA VAL A 408 -22.81 -6.37 1.11
C VAL A 408 -23.29 -4.94 0.93
N ILE A 409 -23.49 -4.20 2.02
CA ILE A 409 -23.77 -2.76 1.99
C ILE A 409 -22.54 -2.02 2.50
N GLU A 410 -21.83 -1.39 1.57
CA GLU A 410 -20.62 -0.63 1.84
C GLU A 410 -20.94 0.87 2.00
N ILE A 411 -20.56 1.45 3.15
CA ILE A 411 -20.80 2.86 3.46
C ILE A 411 -19.51 3.66 3.21
N PHE A 412 -19.58 4.65 2.33
CA PHE A 412 -18.42 5.47 1.95
C PHE A 412 -18.41 6.84 2.61
N SER A 413 -17.19 7.30 2.87
CA SER A 413 -16.93 8.72 3.08
C SER A 413 -16.98 9.46 1.73
N PRO A 414 -17.65 10.62 1.61
CA PRO A 414 -17.74 11.38 0.35
C PRO A 414 -16.38 11.71 -0.28
N LYS A 415 -15.37 11.95 0.57
CA LYS A 415 -14.01 12.32 0.16
C LYS A 415 -13.09 11.10 -0.05
N PHE A 416 -13.57 9.88 0.22
CA PHE A 416 -12.79 8.65 0.07
C PHE A 416 -13.65 7.49 -0.45
N ILE A 417 -13.76 7.40 -1.78
CA ILE A 417 -14.50 6.33 -2.47
C ILE A 417 -13.50 5.42 -3.17
N ASN A 418 -13.41 4.15 -2.79
CA ASN A 418 -12.52 3.16 -3.41
C ASN A 418 -13.29 1.87 -3.70
N SER A 419 -13.31 1.46 -4.97
CA SER A 419 -14.17 0.39 -5.46
C SER A 419 -13.56 -1.02 -5.34
N ILE A 420 -12.50 -1.18 -4.55
CA ILE A 420 -11.77 -2.44 -4.39
C ILE A 420 -12.64 -3.57 -3.81
N TYR A 421 -13.54 -3.27 -2.86
CA TYR A 421 -14.41 -4.29 -2.27
C TYR A 421 -15.61 -4.62 -3.15
N TRP A 422 -16.11 -3.68 -3.96
CA TRP A 422 -17.02 -4.00 -5.07
C TRP A 422 -16.38 -4.95 -6.10
N GLN A 423 -15.10 -4.77 -6.43
CA GLN A 423 -14.37 -5.71 -7.28
C GLN A 423 -14.25 -7.09 -6.60
N MET A 424 -13.95 -7.11 -5.29
CA MET A 424 -13.92 -8.35 -4.50
C MET A 424 -15.26 -9.08 -4.51
N SER A 425 -16.35 -8.35 -4.29
CA SER A 425 -17.71 -8.88 -4.29
C SER A 425 -18.03 -9.54 -5.63
N ASN A 426 -17.67 -8.91 -6.76
CA ASN A 426 -17.84 -9.50 -8.08
C ASN A 426 -17.07 -10.82 -8.25
N ILE A 427 -15.82 -10.87 -7.78
CA ILE A 427 -14.97 -12.07 -7.89
C ILE A 427 -15.48 -13.20 -6.98
N CYS A 428 -16.02 -12.86 -5.81
CA CYS A 428 -16.55 -13.82 -4.84
C CYS A 428 -18.03 -14.17 -5.07
N GLY A 429 -18.70 -13.54 -6.05
CA GLY A 429 -20.12 -13.76 -6.34
C GLY A 429 -21.07 -13.15 -5.28
N LEU A 430 -20.68 -12.04 -4.65
CA LEU A 430 -21.47 -11.32 -3.65
C LEU A 430 -22.31 -10.21 -4.31
N LEU A 431 -23.43 -9.87 -3.69
CA LEU A 431 -24.33 -8.80 -4.15
C LEU A 431 -23.94 -7.48 -3.48
N HIS A 432 -23.35 -6.56 -4.26
CA HIS A 432 -22.79 -5.32 -3.72
C HIS A 432 -23.75 -4.14 -3.83
N TYR A 433 -23.95 -3.47 -2.70
CA TYR A 433 -24.71 -2.25 -2.51
C TYR A 433 -23.78 -1.19 -1.92
N HIS A 434 -23.98 0.09 -2.25
CA HIS A 434 -23.25 1.17 -1.60
C HIS A 434 -24.14 2.34 -1.19
N LEU A 435 -23.71 3.03 -0.16
CA LEU A 435 -24.28 4.28 0.34
C LEU A 435 -23.17 5.30 0.53
N ILE A 436 -23.36 6.53 0.05
CA ILE A 436 -22.44 7.63 0.35
C ILE A 436 -22.98 8.37 1.58
N GLY A 437 -22.17 8.43 2.64
CA GLY A 437 -22.52 9.17 3.84
C GLY A 437 -22.42 10.69 3.64
N GLN A 438 -22.58 11.44 4.71
CA GLN A 438 -22.36 12.87 4.76
C GLN A 438 -20.98 13.17 5.32
N ASP A 439 -20.42 14.31 4.90
CA ASP A 439 -19.12 14.76 5.34
C ASP A 439 -19.16 15.20 6.80
N PHE A 440 -18.11 14.89 7.55
CA PHE A 440 -17.89 15.39 8.90
C PHE A 440 -16.56 16.12 8.93
N GLU A 441 -16.60 17.45 8.90
CA GLU A 441 -15.42 18.28 9.14
C GLU A 441 -15.33 18.57 10.64
N SER A 442 -14.41 17.90 11.35
CA SER A 442 -13.99 18.38 12.66
C SER A 442 -13.07 19.59 12.46
N ASP A 443 -13.23 20.65 13.27
CA ASP A 443 -12.40 21.88 13.23
C ASP A 443 -10.88 21.66 13.36
N ASN A 444 -10.43 20.44 13.70
CA ASN A 444 -9.02 20.11 13.84
C ASN A 444 -8.34 19.65 12.54
N SER A 445 -7.25 20.32 12.23
CA SER A 445 -6.35 20.26 11.07
C SER A 445 -5.69 18.91 10.75
N ASN A 446 -6.06 17.80 11.39
CA ASN A 446 -5.55 16.47 11.04
C ASN A 446 -6.43 15.79 9.98
N LYS A 447 -6.40 16.31 8.76
CA LYS A 447 -6.98 15.64 7.59
C LYS A 447 -6.18 14.37 7.29
N SER A 448 -6.59 13.24 7.86
CA SER A 448 -6.02 11.93 7.51
C SER A 448 -6.11 11.74 5.99
N GLN A 449 -4.99 11.39 5.35
CA GLN A 449 -4.97 11.04 3.91
C GLN A 449 -5.90 9.87 3.56
N TRP A 450 -6.34 9.13 4.58
CA TRP A 450 -7.26 8.01 4.47
C TRP A 450 -8.74 8.45 4.54
N GLY A 451 -9.05 9.75 4.52
CA GLY A 451 -10.42 10.25 4.42
C GLY A 451 -11.08 10.52 5.79
N PRO A 452 -12.09 11.41 5.82
CA PRO A 452 -12.73 11.86 7.05
C PRO A 452 -13.71 10.82 7.61
N ASP A 453 -14.14 11.07 8.84
CA ASP A 453 -15.27 10.37 9.47
C ASP A 453 -16.58 10.66 8.70
N ILE A 454 -17.60 9.86 8.98
CA ILE A 454 -18.81 9.72 8.16
C ILE A 454 -20.02 9.97 9.06
N ILE A 455 -20.95 10.82 8.63
CA ILE A 455 -22.31 10.84 9.19
C ILE A 455 -23.21 10.00 8.29
N VAL A 456 -23.99 9.07 8.87
CA VAL A 456 -24.94 8.25 8.11
C VAL A 456 -26.35 8.79 8.28
N ASN A 457 -27.00 9.13 7.17
CA ASN A 457 -28.40 9.50 7.18
C ASN A 457 -29.28 8.25 7.37
N ILE A 458 -30.01 8.17 8.48
CA ILE A 458 -30.82 7.01 8.87
C ILE A 458 -31.93 6.69 7.86
N LYS A 459 -32.59 7.70 7.27
CA LYS A 459 -33.62 7.48 6.25
C LYS A 459 -33.04 6.84 4.99
N ARG A 460 -31.84 7.30 4.58
CA ARG A 460 -31.12 6.73 3.43
C ARG A 460 -30.60 5.33 3.72
N LEU A 461 -30.16 5.06 4.95
CA LEU A 461 -29.80 3.71 5.38
C LEU A 461 -31.00 2.75 5.29
N LEU A 462 -32.20 3.19 5.72
CA LEU A 462 -33.42 2.41 5.52
C LEU A 462 -33.72 2.12 4.04
N GLN A 463 -33.60 3.12 3.17
CA GLN A 463 -33.85 2.94 1.73
C GLN A 463 -32.88 1.94 1.08
N ILE A 464 -31.60 1.94 1.46
CA ILE A 464 -30.64 0.96 0.92
C ILE A 464 -30.86 -0.45 1.49
N LEU A 465 -31.33 -0.57 2.74
CA LEU A 465 -31.76 -1.85 3.32
C LEU A 465 -32.96 -2.43 2.56
N GLU A 466 -33.96 -1.59 2.26
CA GLU A 466 -35.13 -1.97 1.45
C GLU A 466 -34.72 -2.39 0.03
N LEU A 467 -33.83 -1.64 -0.62
CA LEU A 467 -33.28 -2.01 -1.93
C LEU A 467 -32.56 -3.37 -1.90
N ALA A 468 -31.91 -3.69 -0.78
CA ALA A 468 -31.27 -4.98 -0.56
C ALA A 468 -32.26 -6.08 -0.12
N GLY A 469 -33.54 -5.78 0.07
CA GLY A 469 -34.57 -6.71 0.53
C GLY A 469 -34.27 -7.26 1.91
N ILE A 470 -34.05 -6.37 2.89
CA ILE A 470 -33.71 -6.67 4.29
C ILE A 470 -34.83 -6.22 5.23
#